data_AF-A0A7X7QRX1-F1
#
_entry.id   AF-A0A7X7QRX1-F1
#
_cell.length_a   1.000
_cell.length_b   1.000
_cell.length_c   1.000
_cell.angle_alpha   90.00
_cell.angle_beta   90.00
_cell.angle_gamma   90.00
#
_symmetry.space_group_name_H-M   'P 1'
#
loop_
_entity.id
_entity.type
_entity.pdbx_description
1 polymer ?
#
loop_
_entity_poly.entity_id
_entity_poly.type
_entity_poly.pdbx_seq_one_letter_code
_entity_poly.pdbx_strand_id
1 'polypeptide(L)'
;PGTSLHTWEGLYPLFYVDDPSVTVLGWGGDVHNSRPAFAVKTMPDWISVYCSVPVLPPAVIRNIAREAGVHIYSEMDDFVAANNWLLTLCASNDGTRTIQLPRRATVRDAMTGKTVAVGATRWAARMRFGETRIWRMETERL
;
A
#
# COMPACT_ATOMS: atom_id res chain seq x y z
N PRO A 1 -16.93 -17.89 5.92
CA PRO A 1 -16.35 -17.27 4.71
C PRO A 1 -15.00 -16.62 5.05
N GLY A 2 -13.90 -17.33 4.79
CA GLY A 2 -12.54 -16.84 4.97
C GLY A 2 -11.76 -17.20 3.72
N THR A 3 -11.00 -16.24 3.18
CA THR A 3 -10.14 -16.48 2.02
C THR A 3 -8.97 -17.34 2.48
N SER A 4 -8.93 -18.60 2.09
CA SER A 4 -7.73 -19.44 2.19
C SER A 4 -6.78 -19.08 1.04
N LEU A 5 -5.62 -18.50 1.39
CA LEU A 5 -4.53 -18.28 0.45
C LEU A 5 -3.81 -19.62 0.24
N HIS A 6 -4.32 -20.45 -0.69
CA HIS A 6 -3.66 -21.71 -1.04
C HIS A 6 -2.36 -21.41 -1.81
N THR A 7 -1.22 -21.60 -1.16
CA THR A 7 0.07 -21.75 -1.86
C THR A 7 0.13 -23.14 -2.46
N TRP A 8 0.56 -23.25 -3.72
CA TRP A 8 0.84 -24.52 -4.38
C TRP A 8 1.84 -25.34 -3.54
N GLU A 9 1.72 -26.67 -3.53
CA GLU A 9 2.44 -27.58 -2.61
C GLU A 9 3.93 -27.21 -2.41
N GLY A 10 4.36 -27.14 -1.14
CA GLY A 10 5.78 -27.19 -0.77
C GLY A 10 6.49 -25.87 -0.47
N LEU A 11 5.85 -24.89 0.18
CA LEU A 11 6.56 -23.71 0.68
C LEU A 11 7.40 -24.10 1.91
N TYR A 12 8.59 -24.67 1.73
CA TYR A 12 9.55 -25.00 2.80
C TYR A 12 10.96 -24.50 2.44
N PRO A 13 11.77 -24.07 3.42
CA PRO A 13 11.46 -23.99 4.85
C PRO A 13 10.52 -22.84 5.20
N LEU A 14 9.71 -23.04 6.25
CA LEU A 14 8.85 -22.02 6.83
C LEU A 14 9.48 -21.46 8.10
N PHE A 15 9.69 -20.15 8.12
CA PHE A 15 10.23 -19.44 9.27
C PHE A 15 9.09 -18.93 10.16
N TYR A 16 9.32 -18.90 11.48
CA TYR A 16 8.42 -18.36 12.47
C TYR A 16 9.21 -17.46 13.42
N VAL A 17 8.51 -16.61 14.18
CA VAL A 17 9.15 -15.69 15.13
C VAL A 17 9.31 -16.38 16.48
N ASP A 18 10.56 -16.50 16.94
CA ASP A 18 10.96 -17.09 18.23
C ASP A 18 11.65 -16.05 19.12
N ASP A 19 10.99 -14.92 19.32
CA ASP A 19 11.47 -13.82 20.15
C ASP A 19 10.32 -13.36 21.06
N PRO A 20 10.40 -13.58 22.38
CA PRO A 20 9.31 -13.24 23.31
C PRO A 20 9.14 -11.73 23.51
N SER A 21 10.08 -10.90 23.03
CA SER A 21 10.02 -9.44 23.16
C SER A 21 9.22 -8.74 22.06
N VAL A 22 8.76 -9.46 21.04
CA VAL A 22 8.00 -8.89 19.92
C VAL A 22 6.51 -8.77 20.24
N THR A 23 5.83 -7.88 19.53
CA THR A 23 4.37 -7.90 19.45
C THR A 23 3.94 -8.80 18.31
N VAL A 24 3.25 -9.90 18.60
CA VAL A 24 2.70 -10.81 17.59
C VAL A 24 1.39 -10.24 17.04
N LEU A 25 1.33 -10.04 15.73
CA LEU A 25 0.15 -9.54 15.01
C LEU A 25 -0.59 -10.63 14.22
N GLY A 26 0.05 -11.78 13.98
CA GLY A 26 -0.55 -12.88 13.26
C GLY A 26 0.14 -14.22 13.49
N TRP A 27 -0.65 -15.27 13.39
CA TRP A 27 -0.26 -16.65 13.63
C TRP A 27 -0.40 -17.44 12.34
N GLY A 28 0.53 -18.35 12.06
CA GLY A 28 0.59 -19.01 10.77
C GLY A 28 -0.39 -20.18 10.59
N GLY A 29 -1.37 -20.33 11.47
CA GLY A 29 -2.39 -21.38 11.42
C GLY A 29 -1.79 -22.78 11.24
N ASP A 30 -2.45 -23.63 10.47
CA ASP A 30 -1.99 -25.00 10.21
C ASP A 30 -0.63 -25.04 9.49
N VAL A 31 -0.33 -24.04 8.66
CA VAL A 31 0.91 -23.96 7.86
C VAL A 31 2.15 -23.80 8.76
N HIS A 32 2.02 -23.13 9.91
CA HIS A 32 3.12 -22.95 10.87
C HIS A 32 2.89 -23.64 12.22
N ASN A 33 2.02 -24.66 12.31
CA ASN A 33 1.64 -25.28 13.60
C ASN A 33 1.24 -24.24 14.66
N SER A 34 0.48 -23.23 14.24
CA SER A 34 0.05 -22.09 15.04
C SER A 34 1.18 -21.30 15.71
N ARG A 35 2.39 -21.28 15.12
CA ARG A 35 3.50 -20.43 15.58
C ARG A 35 3.34 -18.99 15.07
N PRO A 36 3.96 -17.99 15.77
CA PRO A 36 3.94 -16.60 15.33
C PRO A 36 4.52 -16.44 13.91
N ALA A 37 3.73 -15.84 13.02
CA ALA A 37 4.04 -15.71 11.58
C ALA A 37 4.07 -14.25 11.11
N PHE A 38 3.48 -13.33 11.87
CA PHE A 38 3.52 -11.90 11.61
C PHE A 38 3.74 -11.16 12.92
N ALA A 39 4.82 -10.39 13.02
CA ALA A 39 5.20 -9.71 14.25
C ALA A 39 5.88 -8.37 13.98
N VAL A 40 5.86 -7.52 15.01
CA VAL A 40 6.48 -6.20 15.02
C VAL A 40 7.37 -6.06 16.24
N LYS A 41 8.54 -5.46 16.05
CA LYS A 41 9.47 -5.10 17.13
C LYS A 41 9.89 -3.66 17.00
N THR A 42 9.64 -2.87 18.03
CA THR A 42 10.21 -1.52 18.14
C THR A 42 11.71 -1.64 18.45
N MET A 43 12.52 -1.06 17.57
CA MET A 43 13.95 -0.92 17.72
C MET A 43 14.25 0.51 18.20
N PRO A 44 15.48 0.85 18.61
CA PRO A 44 15.78 2.19 19.13
C PRO A 44 15.35 3.34 18.19
N ASP A 45 15.58 3.21 16.89
CA ASP A 45 15.34 4.27 15.90
C ASP A 45 14.40 3.87 14.75
N TRP A 46 13.85 2.66 14.79
CA TRP A 46 13.04 2.12 13.68
C TRP A 46 12.10 1.00 14.16
N ILE A 47 11.23 0.54 13.28
CA ILE A 47 10.31 -0.57 13.56
C ILE A 47 10.62 -1.72 12.61
N SER A 48 10.92 -2.89 13.18
CA SER A 48 11.08 -4.12 12.42
C SER A 48 9.73 -4.80 12.26
N VAL A 49 9.37 -5.12 11.02
CA VAL A 49 8.14 -5.84 10.69
C VAL A 49 8.52 -7.11 9.94
N TYR A 50 8.09 -8.26 10.45
CA TYR A 50 8.34 -9.56 9.86
C TYR A 50 7.03 -10.28 9.55
N CYS A 51 6.87 -10.79 8.33
CA CYS A 51 5.74 -11.62 7.90
C CYS A 51 6.24 -12.84 7.11
N SER A 52 5.97 -14.05 7.59
CA SER A 52 6.30 -15.31 6.91
C SER A 52 5.23 -15.75 5.90
N VAL A 53 4.04 -15.15 5.95
CA VAL A 53 2.92 -15.50 5.07
C VAL A 53 3.05 -14.73 3.74
N PRO A 54 2.91 -15.41 2.59
CA PRO A 54 2.97 -14.75 1.29
C PRO A 54 1.76 -13.83 1.09
N VAL A 55 2.03 -12.65 0.50
CA VAL A 55 1.05 -11.63 0.13
C VAL A 55 0.38 -10.96 1.34
N LEU A 56 0.94 -9.83 1.77
CA LEU A 56 0.33 -8.97 2.78
C LEU A 56 -0.90 -8.25 2.21
N PRO A 57 -2.02 -8.17 2.96
CA PRO A 57 -3.15 -7.34 2.56
C PRO A 57 -2.73 -5.87 2.33
N PRO A 58 -3.28 -5.18 1.31
CA PRO A 58 -2.90 -3.79 1.03
C PRO A 58 -3.05 -2.83 2.21
N ALA A 59 -4.08 -3.04 3.06
CA ALA A 59 -4.26 -2.27 4.29
C ALA A 59 -3.08 -2.41 5.28
N VAL A 60 -2.47 -3.58 5.37
CA VAL A 60 -1.30 -3.80 6.23
C VAL A 60 -0.09 -3.06 5.68
N ILE A 61 0.16 -3.17 4.36
CA ILE A 61 1.25 -2.43 3.70
C ILE A 61 1.06 -0.92 3.87
N ARG A 62 -0.17 -0.42 3.70
CA ARG A 62 -0.51 1.00 3.91
C ARG A 62 -0.25 1.46 5.34
N ASN A 63 -0.58 0.63 6.34
CA ASN A 63 -0.32 0.97 7.74
C ASN A 63 1.19 0.99 8.05
N ILE A 64 1.97 0.04 7.52
CA ILE A 64 3.44 0.05 7.64
C ILE A 64 4.02 1.31 6.97
N ALA A 65 3.55 1.66 5.77
CA ALA A 65 3.98 2.87 5.07
C ALA A 65 3.65 4.14 5.88
N ARG A 66 2.45 4.23 6.45
CA ARG A 66 2.04 5.36 7.30
C ARG A 66 2.90 5.48 8.56
N GLU A 67 3.19 4.36 9.22
CA GLU A 67 4.07 4.31 10.39
C GLU A 67 5.50 4.78 10.04
N ALA A 68 5.98 4.42 8.84
CA ALA A 68 7.26 4.88 8.32
C ALA A 68 7.27 6.34 7.82
N GLY A 69 6.17 7.10 8.00
CA GLY A 69 6.04 8.49 7.53
C GLY A 69 5.91 8.65 6.01
N VAL A 70 5.61 7.56 5.28
CA VAL A 70 5.40 7.60 3.83
C VAL A 70 4.03 8.21 3.51
N HIS A 71 3.99 9.09 2.50
CA HIS A 71 2.75 9.71 2.04
C HIS A 71 1.81 8.70 1.38
N ILE A 72 0.54 8.69 1.78
CA ILE A 72 -0.50 7.83 1.22
C ILE A 72 -1.33 8.62 0.20
N TYR A 73 -1.26 8.22 -1.07
CA TYR A 73 -1.99 8.89 -2.15
C TYR A 73 -3.48 8.51 -2.22
N SER A 74 -3.84 7.29 -1.81
CA SER A 74 -5.21 6.78 -1.81
C SER A 74 -5.39 5.79 -0.67
N GLU A 75 -6.51 5.90 0.04
CA GLU A 75 -6.89 4.95 1.10
C GLU A 75 -7.51 3.65 0.53
N MET A 76 -7.77 3.62 -0.77
CA MET A 76 -8.30 2.42 -1.44
C MET A 76 -7.21 1.39 -1.64
N ASP A 77 -7.60 0.11 -1.72
CA ASP A 77 -6.71 -1.04 -1.99
C ASP A 77 -6.32 -1.13 -3.48
N ASP A 78 -6.08 0.02 -4.11
CA ASP A 78 -5.61 0.15 -5.48
C ASP A 78 -4.09 -0.10 -5.54
N PHE A 79 -3.59 -0.49 -6.71
CA PHE A 79 -2.16 -0.40 -6.97
C PHE A 79 -1.78 1.08 -7.14
N VAL A 80 -0.74 1.52 -6.43
CA VAL A 80 -0.24 2.90 -6.47
C VAL A 80 1.25 2.88 -6.76
N ALA A 81 1.67 3.66 -7.75
CA ALA A 81 3.08 3.98 -8.00
C ALA A 81 3.23 5.49 -8.18
N ALA A 82 4.20 6.09 -7.47
CA ALA A 82 4.38 7.54 -7.49
C ALA A 82 5.85 7.92 -7.42
N ASN A 83 6.18 9.07 -8.02
CA ASN A 83 7.45 9.76 -7.87
C ASN A 83 7.20 11.28 -7.80
N ASN A 84 8.26 12.07 -7.95
CA ASN A 84 8.17 13.54 -7.83
C ASN A 84 7.21 14.20 -8.83
N TRP A 85 6.93 13.62 -9.99
CA TRP A 85 6.15 14.28 -11.04
C TRP A 85 5.10 13.39 -11.70
N LEU A 86 5.02 12.10 -11.35
CA LEU A 86 4.08 11.14 -11.91
C LEU A 86 3.38 10.36 -10.80
N LEU A 87 2.08 10.16 -10.95
CA LEU A 87 1.26 9.29 -10.12
C LEU A 87 0.46 8.33 -11.01
N THR A 88 0.56 7.04 -10.73
CA THR A 88 -0.20 5.99 -11.39
C THR A 88 -1.07 5.26 -10.38
N LEU A 89 -2.35 5.07 -10.71
CA LEU A 89 -3.26 4.19 -9.99
C LEU A 89 -3.88 3.16 -10.94
N CYS A 90 -3.98 1.91 -10.48
CA CYS A 90 -4.82 0.88 -11.11
C CYS A 90 -5.93 0.47 -10.13
N ALA A 91 -7.17 0.59 -10.58
CA ALA A 91 -8.36 0.43 -9.77
C ALA A 91 -8.64 -1.03 -9.39
N SER A 92 -8.75 -1.32 -8.09
CA SER A 92 -9.19 -2.63 -7.60
C SER A 92 -10.71 -2.78 -7.49
N ASN A 93 -11.48 -1.72 -7.74
CA ASN A 93 -12.95 -1.70 -7.76
C ASN A 93 -13.49 -0.49 -8.53
N ASP A 94 -14.78 -0.53 -8.89
CA ASP A 94 -15.49 0.67 -9.34
C ASP A 94 -15.63 1.68 -8.19
N GLY A 95 -15.46 2.97 -8.48
CA GLY A 95 -15.80 4.01 -7.50
C GLY A 95 -15.06 5.32 -7.69
N THR A 96 -15.23 6.20 -6.70
CA THR A 96 -14.51 7.48 -6.63
C THR A 96 -13.42 7.40 -5.58
N ARG A 97 -12.23 7.85 -5.95
CA ARG A 97 -11.04 7.84 -5.11
C ARG A 97 -10.70 9.27 -4.75
N THR A 98 -10.49 9.54 -3.47
CA THR A 98 -9.92 10.83 -3.05
C THR A 98 -8.42 10.69 -3.08
N ILE A 99 -7.79 11.30 -4.09
CA ILE A 99 -6.35 11.29 -4.25
C ILE A 99 -5.76 12.43 -3.43
N GLN A 100 -4.72 12.15 -2.63
CA GLN A 100 -4.02 13.12 -1.79
C GLN A 100 -2.59 13.31 -2.30
N LEU A 101 -2.10 14.56 -2.29
CA LEU A 101 -0.74 14.90 -2.68
C LEU A 101 0.09 15.35 -1.48
N PRO A 102 1.41 15.04 -1.46
CA PRO A 102 2.29 15.51 -0.40
C PRO A 102 2.56 17.02 -0.47
N ARG A 103 2.17 17.67 -1.58
CA ARG A 103 2.35 19.10 -1.83
C ARG A 103 1.34 19.62 -2.84
N ARG A 104 1.16 20.94 -2.86
CA ARG A 104 0.32 21.63 -3.85
C ARG A 104 0.88 21.42 -5.26
N ALA A 105 0.04 21.00 -6.20
CA ALA A 105 0.43 20.83 -7.60
C ALA A 105 -0.74 21.06 -8.58
N THR A 106 -0.41 21.43 -9.81
CA THR A 106 -1.30 21.31 -10.96
C THR A 106 -1.23 19.87 -11.47
N VAL A 107 -2.38 19.22 -11.58
CA VAL A 107 -2.51 17.82 -11.98
C VAL A 107 -3.02 17.77 -13.41
N ARG A 108 -2.31 17.04 -14.27
CA ARG A 108 -2.71 16.79 -15.65
C ARG A 108 -2.85 15.31 -15.89
N ASP A 109 -3.87 14.93 -16.63
CA ASP A 109 -3.93 13.59 -17.19
C ASP A 109 -2.72 13.38 -18.12
N ALA A 110 -1.94 12.33 -17.88
CA ALA A 110 -0.69 12.10 -18.59
C ALA A 110 -0.91 11.69 -20.05
N MET A 111 -2.07 11.11 -20.38
CA MET A 111 -2.39 10.61 -21.72
C MET A 111 -2.97 11.71 -22.61
N THR A 112 -3.80 12.58 -22.05
CA THR A 112 -4.54 13.61 -22.79
C THR A 112 -3.97 15.01 -22.61
N GLY A 113 -3.15 15.24 -21.59
CA GLY A 113 -2.65 16.56 -21.21
C GLY A 113 -3.69 17.47 -20.55
N LYS A 114 -4.95 17.02 -20.44
CA LYS A 114 -6.04 17.79 -19.85
C LYS A 114 -5.76 18.09 -18.38
N THR A 115 -5.96 19.34 -17.98
CA THR A 115 -5.88 19.74 -16.57
C THR A 115 -7.02 19.09 -15.79
N VAL A 116 -6.67 18.37 -14.73
CA VAL A 116 -7.60 17.71 -13.79
C VAL A 116 -7.84 18.60 -12.57
N ALA A 117 -6.78 19.22 -12.05
CA ALA A 117 -6.84 20.15 -10.92
C ALA A 117 -5.71 21.18 -11.02
N VAL A 118 -5.92 22.39 -10.49
CA VAL A 118 -4.91 23.46 -10.46
C VAL A 118 -4.59 23.79 -9.01
N GLY A 119 -3.30 23.82 -8.67
CA GLY A 119 -2.84 24.19 -7.33
C GLY A 119 -3.53 23.41 -6.21
N ALA A 120 -3.75 22.11 -6.39
CA ALA A 120 -4.51 21.27 -5.47
C ALA A 120 -3.58 20.41 -4.59
N THR A 121 -4.05 20.06 -3.40
CA THR A 121 -3.46 19.01 -2.54
C THR A 121 -4.31 17.73 -2.53
N ARG A 122 -5.50 17.78 -3.11
CA ARG A 122 -6.38 16.62 -3.28
C ARG A 122 -7.33 16.79 -4.46
N TRP A 123 -7.79 15.69 -5.06
CA TRP A 123 -8.89 15.70 -6.02
C TRP A 123 -9.66 14.36 -5.99
N ALA A 124 -10.84 14.35 -6.60
CA ALA A 124 -11.64 13.14 -6.77
C ALA A 124 -11.41 12.54 -8.17
N ALA A 125 -11.13 11.23 -8.23
CA ALA A 125 -10.99 10.48 -9.48
C ALA A 125 -12.00 9.33 -9.51
N ARG A 126 -12.98 9.40 -10.40
CA ARG A 126 -13.91 8.29 -10.67
C ARG A 126 -13.25 7.30 -11.63
N MET A 127 -13.13 6.05 -11.21
CA MET A 127 -12.48 4.97 -11.97
C MET A 127 -13.37 3.72 -11.98
N ARG A 128 -13.22 2.89 -13.01
CA ARG A 128 -13.80 1.54 -13.08
C ARG A 128 -12.77 0.49 -12.66
N PHE A 129 -13.22 -0.68 -12.23
CA PHE A 129 -12.39 -1.85 -11.96
C PHE A 129 -11.43 -2.12 -13.13
N GLY A 130 -10.14 -2.29 -12.82
CA GLY A 130 -9.06 -2.51 -13.78
C GLY A 130 -8.64 -1.27 -14.57
N GLU A 131 -9.30 -0.12 -14.41
CA GLU A 131 -8.89 1.12 -15.07
C GLU A 131 -7.55 1.61 -14.48
N THR A 132 -6.58 1.87 -15.36
CA THR A 132 -5.33 2.52 -15.00
C THR A 132 -5.38 3.99 -15.40
N ARG A 133 -5.05 4.87 -14.45
CA ARG A 133 -4.88 6.30 -14.71
C ARG A 133 -3.50 6.76 -14.29
N ILE A 134 -2.97 7.68 -15.09
CA ILE A 134 -1.64 8.24 -14.91
C ILE A 134 -1.79 9.76 -14.95
N TRP A 135 -1.24 10.43 -13.95
CA TRP A 135 -1.25 11.88 -13.83
C TRP A 135 0.15 12.44 -13.70
N ARG A 136 0.40 13.56 -14.38
CA ARG A 136 1.56 14.42 -14.15
C ARG A 136 1.24 15.43 -13.06
N MET A 137 2.17 15.62 -12.13
CA MET A 137 2.08 16.55 -11.01
C MET A 137 3.12 17.67 -11.21
N GLU A 138 2.64 18.85 -11.55
CA GLU A 138 3.47 20.03 -11.83
C GLU A 138 3.45 20.96 -10.62
N THR A 139 4.61 21.24 -10.02
CA THR A 139 4.72 22.18 -8.90
C THR A 139 5.05 23.59 -9.35
N GLU A 140 4.60 24.54 -8.53
CA GLU A 140 5.32 25.78 -8.24
C GLU A 140 6.84 25.51 -8.24
N ARG A 141 7.62 25.93 -9.25
CA ARG A 141 9.08 25.97 -9.07
C ARG A 141 9.33 27.02 -7.99
N LEU A 142 9.86 26.58 -6.85
CA LEU A 142 10.44 27.49 -5.85
C LEU A 142 11.62 28.25 -6.47
#